data_AF-A0A818PLE9-F1
#
_entry.id   AF-A0A818PLE9-F1
#
_cell.length_a   1.000
_cell.length_b   1.000
_cell.length_c   1.000
_cell.angle_alpha   90.00
_cell.angle_beta   90.00
_cell.angle_gamma   90.00
#
_symmetry.space_group_name_H-M   'P 1'
#
loop_
_entity.id
_entity.type
_entity.pdbx_description
1 polymer ?
#
loop_
_entity_poly.entity_id
_entity_poly.type
_entity_poly.pdbx_seq_one_letter_code
_entity_poly.pdbx_strand_id
1 'polypeptide(L)'
;MQGIRLFTMEEIIWGDDKQYKWVKLGTLATRGSDTYKIPAFSDVALHMCITFLSDAPNCRAIYSLKGIGEPPLALAASVRFAHQQACMSCRQQQSFVENFIVHSPATIKHVRMACTEEFTERASFAQV
;
A
#
# COMPACT_ATOMS: atom_id res chain seq x y z
N MET A 1 12.44 -1.74 -2.67
CA MET A 1 11.79 -1.32 -1.41
C MET A 1 10.95 -0.05 -1.53
N GLN A 2 11.38 0.99 -2.26
CA GLN A 2 10.60 2.22 -2.45
C GLN A 2 9.16 2.01 -2.97
N GLY A 3 8.92 0.98 -3.79
CA GLY A 3 7.57 0.68 -4.26
C GLY A 3 6.66 0.14 -3.15
N ILE A 4 7.18 -0.71 -2.25
CA ILE A 4 6.40 -1.26 -1.13
C ILE A 4 5.90 -0.11 -0.28
N ARG A 5 6.81 0.80 0.03
CA ARG A 5 6.55 2.05 0.72
C ARG A 5 5.40 2.83 0.09
N LEU A 6 5.48 3.12 -1.21
CA LEU A 6 4.47 3.87 -1.98
C LEU A 6 3.08 3.19 -1.94
N PHE A 7 3.04 1.87 -2.04
CA PHE A 7 1.77 1.14 -2.17
C PHE A 7 1.14 0.71 -0.84
N THR A 8 1.87 0.75 0.28
CA THR A 8 1.39 0.18 1.56
C THR A 8 1.52 1.10 2.76
N MET A 9 2.48 2.04 2.79
CA MET A 9 2.84 2.77 4.02
C MET A 9 2.78 4.29 3.89
N GLU A 10 3.44 4.86 2.88
CA GLU A 10 3.61 6.31 2.76
C GLU A 10 2.28 6.99 2.45
N GLU A 11 1.69 7.59 3.47
CA GLU A 11 0.50 8.42 3.38
C GLU A 11 0.86 9.87 3.72
N ILE A 12 0.42 10.79 2.86
CA ILE A 12 0.56 12.23 3.07
C ILE A 12 -0.79 12.73 3.58
N ILE A 13 -0.80 13.24 4.82
CA ILE A 13 -2.01 13.78 5.44
C ILE A 13 -1.96 15.30 5.38
N TRP A 14 -2.92 15.88 4.67
CA TRP A 14 -3.10 17.32 4.54
C TRP A 14 -4.43 17.74 5.16
N GLY A 15 -4.43 18.86 5.89
CA GLY A 15 -5.65 19.46 6.43
C GLY A 15 -6.55 19.97 5.31
N ASP A 16 -7.65 19.26 5.11
CA ASP A 16 -8.71 19.54 4.15
C ASP A 16 -10.08 19.38 4.85
N ASP A 17 -11.11 20.03 4.30
CA ASP A 17 -12.46 20.04 4.84
C ASP A 17 -13.20 18.71 4.67
N LYS A 18 -12.72 17.84 3.76
CA LYS A 18 -13.39 16.57 3.43
C LYS A 18 -12.91 15.39 4.29
N GLN A 19 -11.63 15.05 4.21
CA GLN A 19 -11.11 13.80 4.81
C GLN A 19 -10.50 13.98 6.20
N TYR A 20 -9.71 15.03 6.41
CA TYR A 20 -8.86 15.20 7.60
C TYR A 20 -9.21 16.47 8.38
N LYS A 21 -10.48 16.58 8.81
CA LYS A 21 -11.04 17.74 9.53
C LYS A 21 -10.34 18.08 10.85
N TRP A 22 -9.65 17.11 11.45
CA TRP A 22 -8.89 17.30 12.69
C TRP A 22 -7.54 17.99 12.46
N VAL A 23 -7.09 18.14 11.21
CA VAL A 23 -5.88 18.89 10.85
C VAL A 23 -6.29 20.28 10.36
N LYS A 24 -5.58 21.31 10.82
CA LYS A 24 -5.81 22.70 10.38
C LYS A 24 -5.75 22.80 8.85
N LEU A 25 -6.76 23.44 8.26
CA LEU A 25 -6.86 23.63 6.81
C LEU A 25 -5.57 24.22 6.23
N GLY A 26 -5.10 23.66 5.10
CA GLY A 26 -3.90 24.14 4.41
C GLY A 26 -2.57 23.72 5.07
N THR A 27 -2.61 22.82 6.07
CA THR A 27 -1.44 22.41 6.84
C THR A 27 -1.10 20.94 6.56
N LEU A 28 0.15 20.65 6.18
CA LEU A 28 0.68 19.28 6.15
C LEU A 28 0.83 18.73 7.58
N ALA A 29 0.22 17.59 7.91
CA ALA A 29 0.39 16.94 9.21
C ALA A 29 1.62 16.03 9.25
N THR A 30 1.93 15.36 8.14
CA THR A 30 3.04 14.38 8.05
C THR A 30 4.37 15.07 7.75
N ARG A 31 4.94 15.76 8.76
CA ARG A 31 6.17 16.57 8.65
C ARG A 31 7.44 15.92 9.20
N GLY A 32 7.34 14.75 9.81
CA GLY A 32 8.48 14.09 10.43
C GLY A 32 8.46 12.59 10.21
N SER A 33 9.56 11.91 10.52
CA SER A 33 9.68 10.45 10.46
C SER A 33 8.70 9.73 11.39
N ASP A 34 8.17 10.43 12.39
CA ASP A 34 7.16 9.85 13.26
C ASP A 34 5.77 9.80 12.59
N THR A 35 5.43 10.77 11.76
CA THR A 35 4.12 10.84 11.11
C THR A 35 4.13 10.36 9.66
N TYR A 36 5.29 10.43 8.99
CA TYR A 36 5.53 9.89 7.65
C TYR A 36 6.43 8.65 7.74
N LYS A 37 5.81 7.46 7.73
CA LYS A 37 6.52 6.20 7.95
C LYS A 37 7.10 5.65 6.64
N ILE A 38 8.42 5.49 6.62
CA ILE A 38 9.14 4.71 5.60
C ILE A 38 9.35 3.28 6.10
N PRO A 39 9.57 2.28 5.22
CA PRO A 39 9.76 0.90 5.63
C PRO A 39 11.04 0.77 6.44
N ALA A 40 10.92 0.12 7.58
CA ALA A 40 12.02 -0.32 8.41
C ALA A 40 12.48 -1.73 8.01
N PHE A 41 13.49 -2.25 8.71
CA PHE A 41 14.01 -3.60 8.48
C PHE A 41 12.95 -4.70 8.66
N SER A 42 11.96 -4.47 9.54
CA SER A 42 10.85 -5.41 9.79
C SER A 42 9.87 -5.54 8.64
N ASP A 43 9.88 -4.61 7.68
CA ASP A 43 8.88 -4.52 6.63
C ASP A 43 9.32 -5.24 5.34
N VAL A 44 10.55 -5.76 5.33
CA VAL A 44 11.07 -6.60 4.24
C VAL A 44 10.39 -7.98 4.32
N ALA A 45 10.02 -8.53 3.17
CA ALA A 45 9.50 -9.89 3.10
C ALA A 45 10.53 -10.88 3.69
N LEU A 46 10.08 -11.76 4.59
CA LEU A 46 10.93 -12.78 5.22
C LEU A 46 11.66 -13.63 4.18
N HIS A 47 11.00 -13.92 3.05
CA HIS A 47 11.57 -14.60 1.90
C HIS A 47 11.50 -13.69 0.67
N MET A 48 12.65 -13.25 0.17
CA MET A 48 12.76 -12.42 -1.01
C MET A 48 13.65 -13.12 -2.05
N CYS A 49 13.04 -13.58 -3.15
CA CYS A 49 13.74 -14.24 -4.24
C CYS A 49 13.92 -13.29 -5.43
N ILE A 50 15.16 -13.12 -5.89
CA ILE A 50 15.49 -12.28 -7.03
C ILE A 50 16.32 -13.12 -7.99
N THR A 51 15.87 -13.22 -9.24
CA THR A 51 16.57 -13.92 -10.31
C THR A 51 16.71 -13.01 -11.52
N PHE A 52 17.87 -13.05 -12.18
CA PHE A 52 18.05 -12.42 -13.47
C PHE A 52 17.76 -13.42 -14.58
N LEU A 53 17.21 -12.93 -15.69
CA LEU A 53 16.99 -13.76 -16.87
C LEU A 53 18.34 -14.03 -17.55
N SER A 54 18.77 -15.29 -17.56
CA SER A 54 19.98 -15.74 -18.25
C SER A 54 19.82 -15.70 -19.77
N ASP A 55 20.94 -15.58 -20.48
CA ASP A 55 21.03 -15.69 -21.94
C ASP A 55 20.14 -14.69 -22.71
N ALA A 56 19.94 -13.50 -22.16
CA ALA A 56 19.13 -12.43 -22.74
C ALA A 56 19.96 -11.17 -23.11
N PRO A 57 20.85 -11.24 -24.13
CA PRO A 57 21.69 -10.11 -24.51
C PRO A 57 20.87 -8.96 -25.12
N ASN A 58 21.21 -7.72 -24.74
CA ASN A 58 20.60 -6.51 -25.30
C ASN A 58 21.48 -5.89 -26.39
N CYS A 59 21.12 -6.03 -27.66
CA CYS A 59 21.89 -5.46 -28.78
C CYS A 59 21.84 -3.91 -28.86
N ARG A 60 20.96 -3.26 -28.08
CA ARG A 60 20.72 -1.80 -28.16
C ARG A 60 21.48 -0.99 -27.12
N ALA A 61 22.16 -1.64 -26.18
CA ALA A 61 22.84 -0.97 -25.08
C ALA A 61 24.31 -1.38 -25.01
N ILE A 62 25.12 -0.48 -24.43
CA ILE A 62 26.56 -0.70 -24.23
C ILE A 62 26.75 -1.95 -23.37
N TYR A 63 27.65 -2.84 -23.76
CA TYR A 63 27.90 -4.11 -23.05
C TYR A 63 26.64 -4.95 -22.78
N SER A 64 25.60 -4.83 -23.61
CA SER A 64 24.34 -5.55 -23.44
C SER A 64 23.62 -5.32 -22.12
N LEU A 65 23.84 -4.17 -21.47
CA LEU A 65 23.18 -3.80 -20.23
C LEU A 65 21.70 -3.42 -20.39
N LYS A 66 20.99 -3.28 -19.26
CA LYS A 66 19.64 -2.70 -19.23
C LYS A 66 19.53 -1.75 -18.04
N GLY A 67 18.95 -0.57 -18.27
CA GLY A 67 18.60 0.35 -17.19
C GLY A 67 17.46 -0.23 -16.34
N ILE A 68 17.72 -0.50 -15.07
CA ILE A 68 16.77 -1.15 -14.14
C ILE A 68 16.45 -0.31 -12.90
N GLY A 69 16.74 1.00 -12.90
CA GLY A 69 16.50 1.85 -11.73
C GLY A 69 15.01 1.92 -11.35
N GLU A 70 14.17 2.39 -12.27
CA GLU A 70 12.74 2.59 -12.04
C GLU A 70 11.85 1.35 -12.28
N PRO A 71 12.09 0.48 -13.28
CA PRO A 71 11.16 -0.61 -13.61
C PRO A 71 10.74 -1.50 -12.42
N PRO A 72 11.63 -1.86 -11.47
CA PRO A 72 11.26 -2.66 -10.30
C PRO A 72 10.33 -1.96 -9.31
N LEU A 73 10.18 -0.63 -9.37
CA LEU A 73 9.30 0.12 -8.47
C LEU A 73 7.84 -0.36 -8.59
N ALA A 74 7.38 -0.58 -9.81
CA ALA A 74 6.02 -1.01 -10.11
C ALA A 74 5.74 -2.45 -9.63
N LEU A 75 6.75 -3.31 -9.53
CA LEU A 75 6.60 -4.70 -9.09
C LEU A 75 6.07 -4.79 -7.65
N ALA A 76 6.30 -3.76 -6.84
CA ALA A 76 5.80 -3.72 -5.47
C ALA A 76 4.27 -3.58 -5.36
N ALA A 77 3.57 -3.25 -6.46
CA ALA A 77 2.10 -3.29 -6.49
C ALA A 77 1.56 -4.69 -6.18
N SER A 78 2.36 -5.75 -6.42
CA SER A 78 2.05 -7.12 -6.03
C SER A 78 1.67 -7.26 -4.55
N VAL A 79 2.38 -6.56 -3.65
CA VAL A 79 2.11 -6.59 -2.19
C VAL A 79 0.76 -5.98 -1.88
N ARG A 80 0.41 -4.88 -2.55
CA ARG A 80 -0.92 -4.25 -2.41
C ARG A 80 -2.04 -5.16 -2.91
N PHE A 81 -1.84 -5.86 -4.03
CA PHE A 81 -2.82 -6.84 -4.51
C PHE A 81 -2.93 -8.05 -3.58
N ALA A 82 -1.83 -8.49 -2.95
CA ALA A 82 -1.87 -9.53 -1.93
C ALA A 82 -2.74 -9.11 -0.72
N HIS A 83 -2.62 -7.86 -0.25
CA HIS A 83 -3.52 -7.33 0.79
C HIS A 83 -4.98 -7.31 0.33
N GLN A 84 -5.25 -6.87 -0.90
CA GLN A 84 -6.61 -6.87 -1.44
C GLN A 84 -7.20 -8.28 -1.49
N GLN A 85 -6.42 -9.28 -1.92
CA GLN A 85 -6.84 -10.69 -1.92
C GLN A 85 -7.10 -11.21 -0.50
N ALA A 86 -6.26 -10.84 0.48
CA ALA A 86 -6.48 -11.21 1.88
C ALA A 86 -7.79 -10.60 2.43
N CYS A 87 -8.06 -9.31 2.17
CA CYS A 87 -9.33 -8.67 2.52
C CYS A 87 -10.52 -9.38 1.84
N MET A 88 -10.37 -9.77 0.58
CA MET A 88 -11.42 -10.46 -0.17
C MET A 88 -11.76 -11.80 0.47
N SER A 89 -10.75 -12.59 0.84
CA SER A 89 -10.93 -13.85 1.56
C SER A 89 -11.64 -13.64 2.90
N CYS A 90 -11.25 -12.62 3.66
CA CYS A 90 -11.89 -12.30 4.94
C CYS A 90 -13.38 -11.95 4.76
N ARG A 91 -13.72 -11.12 3.77
CA ARG A 91 -15.11 -10.75 3.45
C ARG A 91 -15.95 -11.95 3.01
N GLN A 92 -15.37 -12.85 2.19
CA GLN A 92 -16.04 -14.08 1.76
C GLN A 92 -16.42 -14.98 2.95
N GLN A 93 -15.57 -15.09 3.97
CA GLN A 93 -15.87 -15.86 5.19
C GLN A 93 -17.06 -15.29 5.97
N GLN A 94 -17.25 -13.98 5.89
CA GLN A 94 -18.36 -13.25 6.52
C GLN A 94 -19.59 -13.11 5.61
N SER A 95 -19.60 -13.81 4.46
CA SER A 95 -20.67 -13.73 3.44
C SER A 95 -20.88 -12.33 2.82
N PHE A 96 -19.89 -11.44 2.91
CA PHE A 96 -19.90 -10.15 2.21
C PHE A 96 -19.31 -10.33 0.80
N VAL A 97 -20.18 -10.35 -0.23
CA VAL A 97 -19.78 -10.60 -1.64
C VAL A 97 -19.67 -9.31 -2.47
N GLU A 98 -19.87 -8.15 -1.84
CA GLU A 98 -19.81 -6.88 -2.54
C GLU A 98 -18.40 -6.55 -3.05
N ASN A 99 -18.35 -5.96 -4.25
CA ASN A 99 -17.13 -5.42 -4.82
C ASN A 99 -16.60 -4.30 -3.93
N PHE A 100 -15.33 -4.39 -3.54
CA PHE A 100 -14.67 -3.38 -2.72
C PHE A 100 -13.33 -2.99 -3.34
N ILE A 101 -12.91 -1.77 -3.03
CA ILE A 101 -11.65 -1.19 -3.50
C ILE A 101 -10.81 -0.86 -2.29
N VAL A 102 -9.60 -1.41 -2.22
CA VAL A 102 -8.57 -0.96 -1.27
C VAL A 102 -7.78 0.13 -1.98
N HIS A 103 -7.89 1.39 -1.60
CA HIS A 103 -7.14 2.48 -2.23
C HIS A 103 -5.64 2.45 -1.87
N SER A 104 -4.80 3.05 -2.71
CA SER A 104 -3.36 3.17 -2.43
C SER A 104 -3.11 4.48 -1.69
N PRO A 105 -2.25 4.50 -0.66
CA PRO A 105 -1.56 3.36 -0.05
C PRO A 105 -2.50 2.43 0.73
N ALA A 106 -2.26 1.12 0.66
CA ALA A 106 -2.98 0.10 1.43
C ALA A 106 -2.50 0.09 2.90
N THR A 107 -2.69 1.21 3.59
CA THR A 107 -2.33 1.36 5.00
C THR A 107 -3.16 0.46 5.89
N ILE A 108 -2.71 0.27 7.14
CA ILE A 108 -3.42 -0.52 8.16
C ILE A 108 -4.88 -0.04 8.29
N LYS A 109 -5.10 1.29 8.25
CA LYS A 109 -6.45 1.89 8.25
C LYS A 109 -7.29 1.39 7.07
N HIS A 110 -6.78 1.49 5.84
CA HIS A 110 -7.53 1.06 4.65
C HIS A 110 -7.79 -0.46 4.64
N VAL A 111 -6.81 -1.27 5.03
CA VAL A 111 -6.95 -2.73 5.13
C VAL A 111 -7.97 -3.12 6.20
N ARG A 112 -7.89 -2.51 7.40
CA ARG A 112 -8.83 -2.79 8.50
C ARG A 112 -10.27 -2.42 8.12
N MET A 113 -10.47 -1.24 7.53
CA MET A 113 -11.80 -0.80 7.10
C MET A 113 -12.36 -1.63 5.94
N ALA A 114 -11.50 -2.22 5.10
CA ALA A 114 -11.92 -3.13 4.04
C ALA A 114 -12.38 -4.51 4.58
N CYS A 115 -11.84 -4.96 5.71
CA CYS A 115 -12.31 -6.15 6.43
C CYS A 115 -13.54 -5.79 7.28
N THR A 116 -14.71 -5.72 6.63
CA THR A 116 -15.98 -5.41 7.30
C THR A 116 -16.39 -6.57 8.22
N GLU A 117 -16.64 -6.24 9.48
CA GLU A 117 -17.06 -7.13 10.56
C GLU A 117 -18.11 -6.37 11.39
N GLU A 118 -18.78 -7.08 12.31
CA GLU A 118 -19.74 -6.49 13.24
C GLU A 118 -19.21 -5.25 13.98
N PHE A 119 -17.93 -5.25 14.37
CA PHE A 119 -17.30 -4.09 15.02
C PHE A 119 -17.22 -2.86 14.11
N THR A 120 -16.93 -3.07 12.83
CA THR A 120 -16.85 -1.99 11.84
C THR A 120 -18.23 -1.39 11.61
N GLU A 121 -19.27 -2.22 11.56
CA GLU A 121 -20.66 -1.75 11.48
C GLU A 121 -21.04 -0.93 12.72
N ARG A 122 -20.82 -1.46 13.93
CA ARG A 122 -21.09 -0.74 15.18
C ARG A 122 -20.35 0.59 15.29
N ALA A 123 -19.10 0.66 14.82
CA ALA A 123 -18.32 1.90 14.80
C ALA A 123 -18.86 2.93 13.80
N SER A 124 -19.39 2.49 12.66
CA SER A 124 -20.02 3.39 11.68
C SER A 124 -21.30 4.04 12.21
N PHE A 125 -22.08 3.31 13.03
CA PHE A 125 -23.27 3.86 13.69
C PHE A 125 -22.95 4.86 14.80
N ALA A 126 -21.76 4.79 15.41
CA ALA A 126 -21.34 5.72 16.47
C ALA A 126 -20.79 7.06 15.94
N GLN A 127 -20.67 7.23 14.61
CA GLN A 127 -20.24 8.48 13.97
C GLN A 127 -21.39 9.32 13.40
N VAL A 128 -22.65 8.89 13.63
CA VAL A 128 -23.89 9.63 13.35
C VAL A 128 -24.40 10.28 14.63
#